data_AF-A0A4U9WCK3-F1
#
_entry.id   AF-A0A4U9WCK3-F1
#
_cell.length_a   1.000
_cell.length_b   1.000
_cell.length_c   1.000
_cell.angle_alpha   90.00
_cell.angle_beta   90.00
_cell.angle_gamma   90.00
#
_symmetry.space_group_name_H-M   'P 1'
#
loop_
_entity.id
_entity.type
_entity.pdbx_description
1 polymer ?
#
loop_
_entity_poly.entity_id
_entity_poly.type
_entity_poly.pdbx_seq_one_letter_code
_entity_poly.pdbx_strand_id
1 'polypeptide(L)'
;MLERFSLSRALIALDHQDEEEQRRQVAALVSGYLAMTLKDDMVLAVGQGRNVAAIADHVGSVAPKSCKFICGIGGTHRPGDAINADHISRRLAKKFGGSSETLYAPAYVENRALKEAFMQNGTIKETLDRRARPMWPWWASVI
;
A
#
# COMPACT_ATOMS: atom_id res chain seq x y z
N MET A 1 -15.81 -6.01 17.95
CA MET A 1 -15.06 -5.24 16.92
C MET A 1 -15.42 -5.69 15.52
N LEU A 2 -15.33 -6.99 15.21
CA LEU A 2 -15.64 -7.52 13.86
C LEU A 2 -17.08 -7.23 13.42
N GLU A 3 -18.08 -7.58 14.24
CA GLU A 3 -19.50 -7.34 13.92
C GLU A 3 -19.86 -5.84 13.95
N ARG A 4 -19.27 -5.09 14.88
CA ARG A 4 -19.52 -3.64 15.02
C ARG A 4 -19.07 -2.84 13.80
N PHE A 5 -17.99 -3.26 13.13
CA PHE A 5 -17.38 -2.53 12.02
C PHE A 5 -17.40 -3.33 10.70
N SER A 6 -18.11 -4.45 10.65
CA SER A 6 -18.17 -5.35 9.48
C SER A 6 -16.81 -5.72 8.90
N LEU A 7 -15.82 -5.97 9.77
CA LEU A 7 -14.46 -6.31 9.38
C LEU A 7 -14.32 -7.82 9.20
N SER A 8 -13.62 -8.25 8.15
CA SER A 8 -13.26 -9.66 7.99
C SER A 8 -12.17 -10.13 8.93
N ARG A 9 -11.33 -9.20 9.39
CA ARG A 9 -10.21 -9.49 10.27
C ARG A 9 -9.81 -8.24 11.05
N ALA A 10 -9.43 -8.45 12.30
CA ALA A 10 -8.77 -7.46 13.14
C ALA A 10 -7.44 -8.05 13.60
N LEU A 11 -6.34 -7.35 13.32
CA LEU A 11 -5.01 -7.65 13.84
C LEU A 11 -4.71 -6.63 14.93
N ILE A 12 -4.54 -7.08 16.17
CA ILE A 12 -4.38 -6.21 17.33
C ILE A 12 -3.00 -6.49 17.94
N ALA A 13 -2.13 -5.48 17.91
CA ALA A 13 -0.85 -5.53 18.60
C ALA A 13 -1.05 -5.27 20.10
N LEU A 14 -0.10 -5.75 20.91
CA LEU A 14 -0.01 -5.33 22.30
C LEU A 14 0.24 -3.82 22.37
N ASP A 15 -0.18 -3.22 23.47
CA ASP A 15 -0.05 -1.79 23.69
C ASP A 15 1.37 -1.43 24.14
N HIS A 16 1.93 -0.39 23.54
CA HIS A 16 3.24 0.17 23.81
C HIS A 16 3.11 1.69 23.88
N GLN A 17 3.72 2.29 24.91
CA GLN A 17 3.69 3.74 25.09
C GLN A 17 4.46 4.50 24.01
N ASP A 18 5.49 3.87 23.41
CA ASP A 18 6.25 4.47 22.33
C ASP A 18 5.53 4.27 20.99
N GLU A 19 5.24 5.36 20.29
CA GLU A 19 4.48 5.31 19.04
C GLU A 19 5.21 4.55 17.91
N GLU A 20 6.54 4.65 17.86
CA GLU A 20 7.33 3.96 16.83
C GLU A 20 7.40 2.46 17.12
N GLU A 21 7.50 2.06 18.39
CA GLU A 21 7.35 0.68 18.82
C GLU A 21 5.95 0.14 18.49
N GLN A 22 4.90 0.89 18.83
CA GLN A 22 3.52 0.50 18.51
C GLN A 22 3.36 0.25 16.99
N ARG A 23 3.95 1.12 16.18
CA ARG A 23 3.96 1.01 14.72
C ARG A 23 4.71 -0.23 14.25
N ARG A 24 5.86 -0.54 14.84
CA ARG A 24 6.64 -1.76 14.55
C ARG A 24 5.87 -3.03 14.88
N GLN A 25 5.17 -3.06 16.02
CA GLN A 25 4.37 -4.23 16.43
C GLN A 25 3.18 -4.46 15.50
N VAL A 26 2.46 -3.39 15.12
CA VAL A 26 1.40 -3.50 14.10
C VAL A 26 1.96 -3.95 12.75
N ALA A 27 3.11 -3.40 12.34
CA ALA A 27 3.76 -3.78 11.10
C ALA A 27 4.19 -5.26 11.08
N ALA A 28 4.65 -5.80 12.20
CA ALA A 28 4.98 -7.22 12.33
C ALA A 28 3.77 -8.12 12.08
N LEU A 29 2.62 -7.81 12.70
CA LEU A 29 1.38 -8.55 12.50
C LEU A 29 0.92 -8.52 11.04
N VAL A 30 0.95 -7.34 10.41
CA VAL A 30 0.54 -7.21 9.00
C VAL A 30 1.53 -7.91 8.07
N SER A 31 2.84 -7.81 8.33
CA SER A 31 3.87 -8.51 7.55
C SER A 31 3.68 -10.03 7.59
N GLY A 32 3.42 -10.60 8.78
CA GLY A 32 3.12 -12.02 8.92
C GLY A 32 1.83 -12.42 8.19
N TYR A 33 0.78 -11.59 8.31
CA TYR A 33 -0.47 -11.82 7.60
C TYR A 33 -0.30 -11.81 6.06
N LEU A 34 0.44 -10.85 5.52
CA LEU A 34 0.75 -10.78 4.10
C LEU A 34 1.55 -11.99 3.63
N ALA A 35 2.55 -12.42 4.41
CA ALA A 35 3.36 -13.61 4.09
C ALA A 35 2.52 -14.89 3.93
N MET A 36 1.45 -15.03 4.72
CA MET A 36 0.53 -16.18 4.65
C MET A 36 -0.57 -16.03 3.59
N THR A 37 -0.98 -14.79 3.29
CA THR A 37 -2.18 -14.53 2.48
C THR A 37 -1.86 -14.29 1.02
N LEU A 38 -0.70 -13.68 0.73
CA LEU A 38 -0.28 -13.39 -0.63
C LEU A 38 0.06 -14.67 -1.39
N LYS A 39 -0.43 -14.72 -2.63
CA LYS A 39 -0.22 -15.78 -3.61
C LYS A 39 0.34 -15.16 -4.88
N ASP A 40 0.85 -16.01 -5.76
CA ASP A 40 1.32 -15.57 -7.07
C ASP A 40 0.19 -14.89 -7.86
N ASP A 41 0.59 -13.93 -8.70
CA ASP A 41 -0.27 -13.13 -9.57
C ASP A 41 -1.28 -12.21 -8.85
N MET A 42 -1.23 -12.15 -7.52
CA MET A 42 -2.01 -11.20 -6.73
C MET A 42 -1.51 -9.76 -6.95
N VAL A 43 -2.45 -8.83 -7.05
CA VAL A 43 -2.18 -7.40 -7.21
C VAL A 43 -2.57 -6.68 -5.92
N LEU A 44 -1.64 -5.88 -5.38
CA LEU A 44 -1.84 -5.13 -4.15
C LEU A 44 -1.69 -3.63 -4.38
N ALA A 45 -2.71 -2.88 -4.01
CA ALA A 45 -2.65 -1.43 -3.95
C ALA A 45 -1.87 -0.98 -2.70
N VAL A 46 -0.88 -0.11 -2.87
CA VAL A 46 0.00 0.35 -1.79
C VAL A 46 -0.22 1.83 -1.51
N GLY A 47 -0.59 2.15 -0.28
CA GLY A 47 -0.73 3.53 0.18
C GLY A 47 0.61 4.19 0.52
N GLN A 48 0.53 5.42 1.02
CA GLN A 48 1.67 6.18 1.54
C GLN A 48 1.61 6.27 3.07
N GLY A 49 2.72 6.66 3.70
CA GLY A 49 2.80 7.02 5.12
C GLY A 49 3.62 6.07 5.99
N ARG A 50 3.93 6.53 7.21
CA ARG A 50 4.82 5.84 8.17
C ARG A 50 4.36 4.41 8.51
N ASN A 51 3.06 4.19 8.64
CA ASN A 51 2.51 2.88 8.99
C ASN A 51 2.76 1.84 7.89
N VAL A 52 2.53 2.22 6.63
CA VAL A 52 2.73 1.31 5.49
C VAL A 52 4.22 1.10 5.23
N ALA A 53 5.04 2.15 5.40
CA ALA A 53 6.49 2.06 5.33
C ALA A 53 7.05 1.05 6.35
N ALA A 54 6.56 1.07 7.59
CA ALA A 54 7.00 0.13 8.63
C ALA A 54 6.76 -1.35 8.26
N ILE A 55 5.70 -1.66 7.50
CA ILE A 55 5.44 -3.04 7.00
C ILE A 55 6.51 -3.47 5.99
N ALA A 56 6.87 -2.54 5.09
CA ALA A 56 7.90 -2.78 4.09
C ALA A 56 9.29 -2.93 4.73
N ASP A 57 9.57 -2.19 5.80
CA ASP A 57 10.82 -2.25 6.57
C ASP A 57 10.90 -3.37 7.59
N HIS A 58 9.76 -3.98 7.93
CA HIS A 58 9.73 -5.03 8.92
C HIS A 58 10.68 -6.18 8.54
N VAL A 59 11.63 -6.48 9.42
CA VAL A 59 12.65 -7.50 9.22
C VAL A 59 12.01 -8.88 9.34
N GLY A 60 12.08 -9.65 8.27
CA GLY A 60 11.57 -11.02 8.23
C GLY A 60 11.72 -11.62 6.85
N SER A 61 12.06 -12.91 6.79
CA SER A 61 12.09 -13.64 5.53
C SER A 61 10.67 -14.02 5.12
N VAL A 62 10.33 -13.76 3.86
CA VAL A 62 9.09 -14.22 3.25
C VAL A 62 9.45 -15.09 2.05
N ALA A 63 8.71 -16.17 1.84
CA ALA A 63 8.88 -16.95 0.63
C ALA A 63 8.58 -16.06 -0.60
N PRO A 64 9.40 -16.10 -1.66
CA PRO A 64 9.14 -15.34 -2.88
C PRO A 64 7.75 -15.67 -3.43
N LYS A 65 7.03 -14.62 -3.84
CA LYS A 65 5.71 -14.62 -4.48
C LYS A 65 5.75 -13.67 -5.66
N SER A 66 5.27 -14.11 -6.82
CA SER A 66 5.14 -13.28 -8.02
C SER A 66 3.95 -12.32 -7.93
N CYS A 67 3.93 -11.49 -6.88
CA CYS A 67 2.90 -10.47 -6.67
C CYS A 67 3.25 -9.16 -7.40
N LYS A 68 2.24 -8.34 -7.66
CA LYS A 68 2.41 -6.98 -8.17
C LYS A 68 1.95 -5.95 -7.14
N PHE A 69 2.81 -5.00 -6.80
CA PHE A 69 2.54 -3.90 -5.86
C PHE A 69 2.35 -2.59 -6.63
N ILE A 70 1.12 -2.09 -6.71
CA ILE A 70 0.76 -0.90 -7.49
C ILE A 70 0.57 0.29 -6.56
N CYS A 71 1.14 1.44 -6.91
CA CYS A 71 0.94 2.68 -6.17
C CYS A 71 -0.55 3.06 -6.12
N GLY A 72 -1.09 3.15 -4.91
CA GLY A 72 -2.47 3.58 -4.66
C GLY A 72 -2.64 5.11 -4.57
N ILE A 73 -1.56 5.87 -4.64
CA ILE A 73 -1.59 7.33 -4.62
C ILE A 73 -0.39 7.85 -5.41
N GLY A 74 -0.54 9.04 -5.98
CA GLY A 74 0.53 9.69 -6.71
C GLY A 74 1.74 10.01 -5.83
N GLY A 75 2.83 10.45 -6.45
CA GLY A 75 4.03 10.85 -5.72
C GLY A 75 3.84 12.17 -4.97
N THR A 76 4.50 12.32 -3.82
CA THR A 76 4.65 13.62 -3.15
C THR A 76 6.08 14.14 -3.37
N HIS A 77 6.21 15.45 -3.59
CA HIS A 77 7.52 16.09 -3.71
C HIS A 77 8.08 16.38 -2.32
N ARG A 78 8.60 15.33 -1.68
CA ARG A 78 9.50 15.43 -0.53
C ARG A 78 10.74 14.59 -0.84
N PRO A 79 11.91 15.22 -1.07
CA PRO A 79 13.13 14.50 -1.35
C PRO A 79 13.42 13.46 -0.25
N GLY A 80 13.67 12.21 -0.64
CA GLY A 80 14.10 11.15 0.28
C GLY A 80 13.02 10.54 1.16
N ASP A 81 11.74 10.88 0.99
CA ASP A 81 10.71 10.39 1.90
C ASP A 81 10.33 8.92 1.62
N ALA A 82 10.89 8.00 2.42
CA ALA A 82 10.66 6.56 2.34
C ALA A 82 9.18 6.17 2.52
N ILE A 83 8.34 7.12 2.94
CA ILE A 83 6.90 6.94 3.12
C ILE A 83 6.08 7.12 1.84
N ASN A 84 6.71 7.51 0.72
CA ASN A 84 6.04 7.61 -0.57
C ASN A 84 5.57 6.23 -1.08
N ALA A 85 4.37 6.17 -1.64
CA ALA A 85 3.79 4.91 -2.14
C ALA A 85 4.70 4.19 -3.14
N ASP A 86 5.40 4.92 -4.02
CA ASP A 86 6.37 4.34 -4.97
C ASP A 86 7.55 3.66 -4.27
N HIS A 87 8.15 4.33 -3.29
CA HIS A 87 9.25 3.78 -2.51
C HIS A 87 8.81 2.56 -1.68
N ILE A 88 7.62 2.62 -1.07
CA ILE A 88 7.06 1.50 -0.32
C ILE A 88 6.77 0.32 -1.26
N SER A 89 6.16 0.56 -2.42
CA SER A 89 5.83 -0.49 -3.40
C SER A 89 7.07 -1.21 -3.89
N ARG A 90 8.15 -0.48 -4.18
CA ARG A 90 9.44 -1.07 -4.59
C ARG A 90 10.06 -1.92 -3.50
N ARG A 91 10.00 -1.49 -2.23
CA ARG A 91 10.51 -2.26 -1.09
C ARG A 91 9.69 -3.53 -0.86
N LEU A 92 8.36 -3.45 -0.95
CA LEU A 92 7.49 -4.62 -0.87
C LEU A 92 7.75 -5.60 -2.02
N ALA A 93 7.87 -5.11 -3.26
CA ALA A 93 8.22 -5.94 -4.41
C ALA A 93 9.55 -6.67 -4.19
N LYS A 94 10.59 -5.96 -3.73
CA LYS A 94 11.88 -6.58 -3.38
C LYS A 94 11.75 -7.63 -2.28
N LYS A 95 10.99 -7.33 -1.22
CA LYS A 95 10.79 -8.24 -0.07
C LYS A 95 10.08 -9.53 -0.48
N PHE A 96 9.03 -9.43 -1.30
CA PHE A 96 8.25 -10.57 -1.73
C PHE A 96 8.77 -11.20 -3.03
N GLY A 97 9.81 -10.68 -3.68
CA GLY A 97 10.28 -11.20 -4.97
C GLY A 97 9.33 -10.94 -6.15
N GLY A 98 8.48 -9.93 -6.01
CA GLY A 98 7.49 -9.52 -7.01
C GLY A 98 7.92 -8.29 -7.83
N SER A 99 6.93 -7.59 -8.39
CA SER A 99 7.15 -6.35 -9.17
C SER A 99 6.38 -5.18 -8.57
N SER A 100 6.81 -3.95 -8.88
CA SER A 100 6.12 -2.72 -8.49
C SER A 100 5.71 -1.89 -9.69
N GLU A 101 4.57 -1.21 -9.62
CA GLU A 101 4.08 -0.28 -10.65
C GLU A 101 3.86 1.12 -10.06
N THR A 102 4.51 2.10 -10.67
CA THR A 102 4.44 3.52 -10.26
C THR A 102 3.19 4.17 -10.84
N LEU A 103 2.51 4.99 -10.03
CA LEU A 103 1.47 5.89 -10.52
C LEU A 103 2.12 7.20 -10.96
N TYR A 104 2.17 7.43 -12.27
CA TYR A 104 2.79 8.61 -12.88
C TYR A 104 1.91 9.86 -12.78
N ALA A 105 1.54 10.22 -11.54
CA ALA A 105 0.74 11.38 -11.20
C ALA A 105 1.22 11.97 -9.86
N PRO A 106 1.03 13.27 -9.62
CA PRO A 106 1.20 13.82 -8.28
C PRO A 106 0.07 13.39 -7.35
N ALA A 107 0.35 13.24 -6.05
CA ALA A 107 -0.66 12.96 -5.04
C ALA A 107 -1.65 14.13 -4.86
N TYR A 108 -1.16 15.36 -5.05
CA TYR A 108 -1.89 16.60 -4.83
C TYR A 108 -1.73 17.49 -6.05
N VAL A 109 -2.82 18.17 -6.41
CA VAL A 109 -2.89 19.10 -7.52
C VAL A 109 -3.56 20.38 -7.06
N GLU A 110 -3.22 21.49 -7.69
CA GLU A 110 -3.64 22.83 -7.27
C GLU A 110 -5.16 23.04 -7.37
N ASN A 111 -5.82 22.36 -8.32
CA ASN A 111 -7.22 22.54 -8.58
C ASN A 111 -7.88 21.30 -9.20
N ARG A 112 -9.20 21.31 -9.21
CA ARG A 112 -10.04 20.21 -9.73
C ARG A 112 -9.86 19.98 -11.23
N ALA A 113 -9.69 21.03 -12.03
CA ALA A 113 -9.52 20.89 -13.47
C ALA A 113 -8.24 20.10 -13.80
N LEU A 114 -7.14 20.35 -13.07
CA LEU A 114 -5.90 19.61 -13.21
C LEU A 114 -6.04 18.16 -12.74
N LYS A 115 -6.79 17.91 -11.66
CA LYS A 115 -7.16 16.54 -11.25
C LYS A 115 -7.86 15.81 -12.39
N GLU A 116 -8.89 16.41 -12.97
CA GLU A 116 -9.68 15.82 -14.04
C GLU A 116 -8.84 15.54 -15.29
N ALA A 117 -7.94 16.46 -15.66
CA ALA A 117 -6.99 16.26 -16.75
C ALA A 117 -6.07 15.05 -16.51
N PHE A 118 -5.53 14.89 -15.29
CA PHE A 118 -4.73 13.71 -14.94
C PHE A 118 -5.56 12.41 -14.96
N MET A 119 -6.81 12.45 -14.49
CA MET A 119 -7.70 11.27 -14.50
C MET A 119 -8.11 10.84 -15.91
N GLN A 120 -8.07 11.75 -16.89
CA GLN A 120 -8.31 11.45 -18.31
C GLN A 120 -7.06 10.97 -19.06
N ASN A 121 -5.87 11.11 -18.47
CA ASN A 121 -4.64 10.62 -19.07
C ASN A 121 -4.64 9.08 -19.12
N GLY A 122 -4.38 8.51 -20.30
CA GLY A 122 -4.44 7.07 -20.54
C GLY A 122 -3.51 6.26 -19.65
N THR A 123 -2.28 6.73 -19.41
CA THR A 123 -1.30 6.03 -18.57
C THR A 123 -1.73 6.00 -17.10
N ILE A 124 -2.22 7.13 -16.59
CA ILE A 124 -2.71 7.23 -15.20
C ILE A 124 -3.93 6.33 -15.00
N LYS A 125 -4.88 6.39 -15.95
CA LYS A 125 -6.08 5.56 -15.91
C LYS A 125 -5.74 4.07 -15.94
N GLU A 126 -4.82 3.65 -16.79
CA GLU A 126 -4.39 2.25 -16.88
C GLU A 126 -3.82 1.73 -15.56
N THR A 127 -2.95 2.49 -14.90
CA THR A 127 -2.41 2.11 -13.58
C THR A 127 -3.50 2.07 -12.50
N LEU A 128 -4.44 3.01 -12.52
CA LEU A 128 -5.56 3.04 -11.57
C LEU A 128 -6.56 1.89 -11.79
N ASP A 129 -6.83 1.51 -13.04
CA ASP A 129 -7.73 0.40 -13.37
C ASP A 129 -7.12 -0.95 -12.93
N ARG A 130 -5.79 -1.10 -13.05
CA ARG A 130 -5.08 -2.28 -12.54
C ARG A 130 -5.10 -2.37 -11.01
N ARG A 131 -5.05 -1.23 -10.31
CA ARG A 131 -5.24 -1.16 -8.85
C ARG A 131 -6.64 -1.61 -8.45
N ALA A 132 -7.66 -1.28 -9.25
CA ALA A 132 -9.07 -1.54 -8.93
C ALA A 132 -9.49 -3.01 -9.10
N ARG A 133 -8.61 -3.91 -9.54
CA ARG A 133 -8.91 -5.35 -9.59
C ARG A 133 -9.06 -5.89 -8.17
N PRO A 134 -10.29 -6.24 -7.74
CA PRO A 134 -10.58 -6.47 -6.35
C PRO A 134 -10.03 -7.83 -5.93
N MET A 135 -9.12 -7.81 -4.97
CA MET A 135 -8.90 -8.97 -4.11
C MET A 135 -9.53 -8.80 -2.73
N TRP A 136 -10.15 -7.62 -2.48
CA TRP A 136 -10.92 -7.37 -1.27
C TRP A 136 -11.97 -6.24 -1.52
N PRO A 137 -13.27 -6.42 -1.20
CA PRO A 137 -14.36 -5.59 -1.76
C PRO A 137 -14.48 -4.12 -1.33
N TRP A 138 -13.58 -3.54 -0.53
CA TRP A 138 -13.94 -2.35 0.28
C TRP A 138 -13.08 -1.08 0.11
N TRP A 139 -12.15 -1.02 -0.86
CA TRP A 139 -11.19 0.10 -0.94
C TRP A 139 -11.75 1.37 -1.60
N ALA A 140 -12.94 1.33 -2.19
CA ALA A 140 -13.48 2.45 -2.99
C ALA A 140 -14.13 3.60 -2.18
N SER A 141 -14.10 3.59 -0.84
CA SER A 141 -14.80 4.60 -0.02
C SER A 141 -13.91 5.68 0.60
N VAL A 142 -12.63 5.79 0.22
CA VAL A 142 -11.72 6.82 0.79
C VAL A 142 -10.87 7.46 -0.31
N ILE A 143 -11.54 8.14 -1.26
CA ILE A 143 -11.01 9.26 -2.04
C ILE A 143 -12.17 10.23 -2.29
#